data_AF-A0A150G373-F1
#
_entry.id   AF-A0A150G373-F1
#
_cell.length_a   1.000
_cell.length_b   1.000
_cell.length_c   1.000
_cell.angle_alpha   90.00
_cell.angle_beta   90.00
_cell.angle_gamma   90.00
#
_symmetry.space_group_name_H-M   'P 1'
#
loop_
_entity.id
_entity.type
_entity.pdbx_description
1 polymer ?
#
loop_
_entity_poly.entity_id
_entity_poly.type
_entity_poly.pdbx_seq_one_letter_code
_entity_poly.pdbx_strand_id
1 'polypeptide(L)'
;MDSALPQAQELEDKLKYIQETVPTKVYNVSSSSAGAGSGDFHQYRIVRRAEQDRVRKMEADWAKKQVEDEFKRKLEEANKLAEERTAKKRLKRQKKRQQKKKQKKPEADGPGSAADKGEESDGSGSDEGQPALD
;
A
#
# COMPACT_ATOMS: atom_id res chain seq x y z
N MET A 1 -2.57 2.66 31.90
CA MET A 1 -4.00 2.99 31.78
C MET A 1 -4.40 2.72 30.33
N ASP A 2 -4.11 1.51 29.82
CA ASP A 2 -3.97 1.25 28.37
C ASP A 2 -4.74 0.01 27.90
N SER A 3 -5.73 -0.46 28.67
CA SER A 3 -6.51 -1.66 28.36
C SER A 3 -7.90 -1.38 27.76
N ALA A 4 -8.27 -0.11 27.56
CA ALA A 4 -9.63 0.27 27.10
C ALA A 4 -9.78 0.38 25.57
N LEU A 5 -8.67 0.58 24.84
CA LEU A 5 -8.68 0.77 23.38
C LEU A 5 -9.07 -0.50 22.58
N PRO A 6 -8.62 -1.72 22.93
CA PRO A 6 -8.97 -2.93 22.17
C PRO A 6 -10.46 -3.27 22.29
N GLN A 7 -11.05 -3.03 23.46
CA GLN A 7 -12.47 -3.29 23.71
C GLN A 7 -13.36 -2.33 22.90
N ALA A 8 -12.95 -1.07 22.73
CA ALA A 8 -13.69 -0.10 21.93
C ALA A 8 -13.71 -0.48 20.43
N GLN A 9 -12.56 -0.85 19.87
CA GLN A 9 -12.46 -1.29 18.47
C GLN A 9 -13.28 -2.55 18.21
N GLU A 10 -13.21 -3.53 19.10
CA GLU A 10 -13.98 -4.76 18.97
C GLU A 10 -15.50 -4.51 19.03
N LEU A 11 -15.94 -3.56 19.86
CA LEU A 11 -17.34 -3.15 19.92
C LEU A 11 -17.78 -2.42 18.63
N GLU A 12 -16.94 -1.55 18.07
CA GLU A 12 -17.23 -0.88 16.79
C GLU A 12 -17.36 -1.87 15.63
N ASP A 13 -16.49 -2.86 15.56
CA ASP A 13 -16.53 -3.88 14.51
C ASP A 13 -17.76 -4.78 14.64
N LYS A 14 -18.13 -5.15 15.87
CA LYS A 14 -19.39 -5.87 16.14
C LYS A 14 -20.62 -5.02 15.77
N LEU A 15 -20.60 -3.72 16.07
CA LEU A 15 -21.69 -2.81 15.71
C LEU A 15 -21.82 -2.67 14.19
N LYS A 16 -20.71 -2.53 13.46
CA LYS A 16 -20.72 -2.53 11.98
C LYS A 16 -21.31 -3.82 11.44
N TYR A 17 -20.85 -4.96 11.93
CA TYR A 17 -21.36 -6.27 11.52
C TYR A 17 -22.87 -6.37 11.72
N ILE A 18 -23.39 -5.95 12.89
CA ILE A 18 -24.82 -5.94 13.16
C ILE A 18 -25.56 -5.00 12.21
N GLN A 19 -25.07 -3.78 12.01
CA GLN A 19 -25.71 -2.80 11.12
C GLN A 19 -25.76 -3.25 9.66
N GLU A 20 -24.75 -4.01 9.20
CA GLU A 20 -24.65 -4.51 7.83
C GLU A 20 -25.45 -5.80 7.62
N THR A 21 -25.45 -6.70 8.60
CA THR A 21 -26.04 -8.04 8.44
C THR A 21 -27.47 -8.16 8.94
N VAL A 22 -27.87 -7.38 9.95
CA VAL A 22 -29.18 -7.49 10.57
C VAL A 22 -30.15 -6.49 9.93
N PRO A 23 -31.27 -6.97 9.33
CA PRO A 23 -32.28 -6.08 8.78
C PRO A 23 -32.92 -5.19 9.84
N THR A 24 -33.04 -3.89 9.55
CA THR A 24 -33.73 -2.94 10.42
C THR A 24 -35.24 -3.15 10.35
N LYS A 25 -35.83 -3.65 11.43
CA LYS A 25 -37.28 -3.87 11.52
C LYS A 25 -37.99 -2.59 11.97
N VAL A 26 -38.96 -2.14 11.17
CA VAL A 26 -39.81 -0.98 11.49
C VAL A 26 -41.17 -1.48 11.92
N TYR A 27 -41.61 -1.07 13.12
CA TYR A 27 -42.85 -1.57 13.73
C TYR A 27 -44.07 -0.66 13.46
N ASN A 28 -43.85 0.63 13.23
CA ASN A 28 -44.91 1.64 13.08
C ASN A 28 -45.13 2.00 11.60
N VAL A 29 -45.41 1.00 10.76
CA VAL A 29 -45.60 1.20 9.31
C VAL A 29 -47.09 1.21 8.99
N SER A 30 -47.58 2.29 8.39
CA SER A 30 -48.94 2.40 7.86
C SER A 30 -49.16 1.40 6.71
N SER A 31 -50.40 0.97 6.48
CA SER A 31 -50.72 0.05 5.39
C SER A 31 -50.40 0.67 4.01
N SER A 32 -50.13 -0.16 2.99
CA SER A 32 -49.71 0.32 1.67
C SER A 32 -50.75 1.18 0.94
N SER A 33 -52.03 1.05 1.30
CA SER A 33 -53.13 1.85 0.77
C SER A 33 -53.55 3.01 1.68
N ALA A 34 -52.84 3.22 2.80
CA ALA A 34 -53.09 4.36 3.67
C ALA A 34 -52.66 5.67 2.98
N GLY A 35 -53.42 6.74 3.17
CA GLY A 35 -53.06 8.07 2.71
C GLY A 35 -51.91 8.68 3.51
N ALA A 36 -51.46 9.87 3.10
CA ALA A 36 -50.40 10.59 3.80
C ALA A 36 -50.84 11.01 5.22
N GLY A 37 -50.13 10.54 6.23
CA GLY A 37 -50.29 10.96 7.62
C GLY A 37 -49.55 12.26 7.93
N SER A 38 -49.93 12.93 9.02
CA SER A 38 -49.29 14.18 9.47
C SER A 38 -47.81 14.00 9.86
N GLY A 39 -47.39 12.78 10.21
CA GLY A 39 -46.02 12.43 10.57
C GLY A 39 -45.13 12.00 9.39
N ASP A 40 -45.71 11.71 8.23
CA ASP A 40 -45.00 11.09 7.10
C ASP A 40 -43.91 12.02 6.55
N PHE A 41 -44.19 13.33 6.55
CA PHE A 41 -43.22 14.34 6.14
C PHE A 41 -41.95 14.30 7.01
N HIS A 42 -42.10 14.20 8.33
CA HIS A 42 -40.96 14.16 9.24
C HIS A 42 -40.20 12.84 9.11
N GLN A 43 -40.90 11.72 8.93
CA GLN A 43 -40.27 10.43 8.66
C GLN A 43 -39.43 10.46 7.37
N TYR A 44 -39.99 10.99 6.29
CA TYR A 44 -39.27 11.18 5.02
C TYR A 44 -38.02 12.05 5.21
N ARG A 45 -38.13 13.17 5.93
CA ARG A 45 -36.99 14.07 6.19
C ARG A 45 -35.85 13.36 6.93
N ILE A 46 -36.17 12.56 7.94
CA ILE A 46 -35.18 11.80 8.73
C ILE A 46 -34.49 10.76 7.85
N VAL A 47 -35.28 9.95 7.12
CA VAL A 47 -34.76 8.90 6.24
C VAL A 47 -33.91 9.50 5.13
N ARG A 48 -34.36 10.59 4.49
CA ARG A 48 -33.61 11.27 3.44
C ARG A 48 -32.27 11.80 3.94
N ARG A 49 -32.24 12.39 5.14
CA ARG A 49 -30.98 12.87 5.74
C ARG A 49 -30.02 11.70 6.00
N ALA A 50 -30.51 10.64 6.62
CA ALA A 50 -29.72 9.43 6.87
C ALA A 50 -29.15 8.83 5.58
N GLU A 51 -29.97 8.78 4.51
CA GLU A 51 -29.54 8.25 3.22
C GLU A 51 -28.50 9.15 2.53
N GLN A 52 -28.68 10.48 2.58
CA GLN A 52 -27.67 11.42 2.08
C GLN A 52 -26.34 11.26 2.83
N ASP A 53 -26.39 11.11 4.15
CA ASP A 53 -25.18 10.91 4.95
C ASP A 53 -24.51 9.57 4.63
N ARG A 54 -25.30 8.51 4.36
CA ARG A 54 -24.81 7.21 3.90
C ARG A 54 -24.10 7.32 2.56
N VAL A 55 -24.71 7.98 1.58
CA VAL A 55 -24.14 8.18 0.24
C VAL A 55 -22.85 9.00 0.32
N ARG A 56 -22.84 10.11 1.07
CA ARG A 56 -21.63 10.93 1.28
C ARG A 56 -20.47 10.14 1.88
N LYS A 57 -20.73 9.27 2.85
CA LYS A 57 -19.69 8.41 3.45
C LYS A 57 -19.13 7.42 2.43
N MET A 58 -20.00 6.76 1.67
CA MET A 58 -19.60 5.83 0.61
C MET A 58 -18.73 6.51 -0.45
N GLU A 59 -19.13 7.70 -0.90
CA GLU A 59 -18.36 8.50 -1.87
C GLU A 59 -16.99 8.90 -1.31
N ALA A 60 -16.94 9.36 -0.06
CA ALA A 60 -15.69 9.74 0.59
C ALA A 60 -14.73 8.55 0.76
N ASP A 61 -15.24 7.38 1.14
CA ASP A 61 -14.44 6.16 1.30
C ASP A 61 -13.94 5.64 -0.05
N TRP A 62 -14.77 5.73 -1.09
CA TRP A 62 -14.34 5.40 -2.45
C TRP A 62 -13.24 6.34 -2.95
N ALA A 63 -13.38 7.66 -2.74
CA ALA A 63 -12.37 8.62 -3.13
C ALA A 63 -11.03 8.38 -2.40
N LYS A 64 -11.05 8.08 -1.10
CA LYS A 64 -9.85 7.69 -0.34
C LYS A 64 -9.20 6.44 -0.93
N LYS A 65 -9.99 5.41 -1.23
CA LYS A 65 -9.50 4.17 -1.82
C LYS A 65 -8.82 4.41 -3.17
N GLN A 66 -9.40 5.24 -4.05
CA GLN A 66 -8.77 5.59 -5.32
C GLN A 66 -7.40 6.24 -5.12
N VAL A 67 -7.30 7.23 -4.21
CA VAL A 67 -6.04 7.92 -3.91
C VAL A 67 -5.00 6.95 -3.35
N GLU A 68 -5.38 6.05 -2.45
CA GLU A 68 -4.48 5.04 -1.90
C GLU A 68 -4.00 4.05 -2.96
N ASP A 69 -4.89 3.59 -3.85
CA ASP A 69 -4.57 2.64 -4.91
C ASP A 69 -3.62 3.28 -5.94
N GLU A 70 -3.84 4.55 -6.29
CA GLU A 70 -2.93 5.33 -7.13
C GLU A 70 -1.56 5.52 -6.48
N PHE A 71 -1.53 5.83 -5.18
CA PHE A 71 -0.29 5.98 -4.43
C PHE A 71 0.51 4.67 -4.38
N LYS A 72 -0.15 3.55 -4.09
CA LYS A 72 0.47 2.21 -4.09
C LYS A 72 1.03 1.86 -5.46
N ARG A 73 0.28 2.11 -6.54
CA ARG A 73 0.77 1.92 -7.91
C ARG A 73 2.04 2.72 -8.21
N LYS A 74 2.06 4.01 -7.88
CA LYS A 74 3.24 4.87 -8.10
C LYS A 74 4.45 4.37 -7.32
N LEU A 75 4.24 3.93 -6.06
CA LEU A 75 5.30 3.38 -5.22
C LEU A 75 5.87 2.08 -5.79
N GLU A 76 5.01 1.16 -6.25
CA GLU A 76 5.43 -0.08 -6.88
C GLU A 76 6.20 0.16 -8.19
N GLU A 77 5.74 1.09 -9.03
CA GLU A 77 6.41 1.47 -10.27
C GLU A 77 7.81 2.05 -9.99
N ALA A 78 7.93 2.95 -9.00
CA ALA A 78 9.22 3.50 -8.58
C ALA A 78 10.18 2.42 -8.04
N ASN A 79 9.67 1.51 -7.20
CA ASN A 79 10.45 0.39 -6.66
C ASN A 79 10.95 -0.54 -7.78
N LYS A 80 10.09 -0.90 -8.75
CA LYS A 80 10.47 -1.71 -9.90
C LYS A 80 11.60 -1.06 -10.71
N LEU A 81 11.50 0.25 -10.98
CA LEU A 81 12.56 0.98 -11.70
C LEU A 81 13.88 1.02 -10.91
N ALA A 82 13.83 1.22 -9.60
CA ALA A 82 15.01 1.20 -8.73
C ALA A 82 15.67 -0.19 -8.68
N GLU A 83 14.87 -1.25 -8.60
CA GLU A 83 15.32 -2.63 -8.65
C GLU A 83 15.95 -2.99 -9.99
N GLU A 84 15.35 -2.60 -11.11
CA GLU A 84 15.92 -2.81 -12.44
C GLU A 84 17.26 -2.11 -12.61
N ARG A 85 17.38 -0.84 -12.19
CA ARG A 85 18.63 -0.08 -12.22
C ARG A 85 19.69 -0.78 -11.35
N THR A 86 19.31 -1.23 -10.16
CA THR A 86 20.21 -1.93 -9.23
C THR A 86 20.63 -3.30 -9.76
N ALA A 87 19.72 -4.06 -10.36
CA ALA A 87 19.97 -5.36 -10.97
C ALA A 87 20.93 -5.24 -12.18
N LYS A 88 20.70 -4.27 -13.07
CA LYS A 88 21.61 -3.97 -14.19
C LYS A 88 23.02 -3.66 -13.70
N LYS A 89 23.15 -2.79 -12.68
CA LYS A 89 24.47 -2.47 -12.06
C LYS A 89 25.09 -3.70 -11.37
N ARG A 90 24.30 -4.51 -10.67
CA ARG A 90 24.74 -5.75 -10.00
C ARG A 90 25.26 -6.78 -11.00
N LEU A 91 24.56 -7.00 -12.11
CA LEU A 91 24.98 -7.89 -13.20
C LEU A 91 26.30 -7.44 -13.82
N LYS A 92 26.48 -6.14 -14.07
CA LYS A 92 27.76 -5.58 -14.56
C LYS A 92 28.91 -5.87 -13.58
N ARG A 93 28.71 -5.66 -12.28
CA ARG A 93 29.72 -5.96 -11.24
C ARG A 93 30.03 -7.47 -11.15
N GLN A 94 29.02 -8.33 -11.23
CA GLN A 94 29.23 -9.78 -11.22
C GLN A 94 30.02 -10.27 -12.44
N LYS A 95 29.71 -9.78 -13.65
CA LYS A 95 30.47 -10.10 -14.87
C LYS A 95 31.94 -9.68 -14.74
N LYS A 96 32.22 -8.45 -14.30
CA LYS A 96 33.59 -7.97 -14.03
C LYS A 96 34.31 -8.84 -12.99
N ARG A 97 33.63 -9.22 -11.89
CA ARG A 97 34.19 -10.11 -10.87
C ARG A 97 34.52 -11.51 -11.41
N GLN A 98 33.65 -12.06 -12.26
CA GLN A 98 33.90 -13.36 -12.90
C GLN A 98 35.07 -13.30 -13.87
N GLN A 99 35.19 -12.25 -14.69
CA GLN A 99 36.34 -12.05 -15.58
C GLN A 99 37.65 -11.95 -14.81
N LYS A 100 37.72 -11.14 -13.74
CA LYS A 100 38.89 -11.06 -12.87
C LYS A 100 39.25 -12.41 -12.23
N LYS A 101 38.25 -13.19 -11.79
CA LYS A 101 38.48 -14.55 -11.25
C LYS A 101 39.02 -15.52 -12.30
N LYS A 102 38.57 -15.42 -13.56
CA LYS A 102 39.11 -16.24 -14.68
C LYS A 102 40.54 -15.84 -15.02
N GLN A 103 40.86 -14.55 -15.04
CA GLN A 103 42.21 -14.05 -15.31
C GLN A 103 43.21 -14.38 -14.18
N LYS A 104 42.75 -14.44 -12.92
CA LYS A 104 43.56 -14.91 -11.78
C LYS A 104 43.70 -16.44 -11.70
N LYS A 105 43.13 -17.19 -12.64
CA LYS A 105 43.39 -18.63 -12.83
C LYS A 105 44.17 -18.86 -14.14
N PRO A 106 45.47 -18.49 -14.23
CA PRO A 106 46.38 -19.31 -14.99
C PRO A 106 46.68 -20.57 -14.15
N GLU A 107 46.67 -21.73 -14.80
CA GLU A 107 47.22 -23.03 -14.38
C GLU A 107 47.74 -23.13 -12.93
N ALA A 108 46.95 -23.79 -12.07
CA ALA A 108 47.46 -24.43 -10.87
C ALA A 108 47.16 -25.93 -10.99
N ASP A 109 47.91 -26.58 -11.88
CA ASP A 109 48.43 -27.91 -11.57
C ASP A 109 49.75 -27.67 -10.83
N GLY A 110 49.75 -27.86 -9.51
CA GLY A 110 50.93 -27.66 -8.65
C GLY A 110 50.57 -27.22 -7.23
N PRO A 111 50.92 -27.98 -6.18
CA PRO A 111 50.50 -27.71 -4.81
C PRO A 111 51.46 -26.73 -4.11
N GLY A 112 50.92 -25.68 -3.49
CA GLY A 112 51.61 -25.00 -2.39
C GLY A 112 51.46 -23.48 -2.33
N SER A 113 51.39 -23.01 -1.08
CA SER A 113 51.67 -21.66 -0.59
C SER A 113 50.50 -20.67 -0.48
N ALA A 114 50.18 -20.39 0.77
CA ALA A 114 49.41 -19.26 1.26
C ALA A 114 50.30 -18.00 1.36
N ALA A 115 49.78 -16.81 1.01
CA ALA A 115 50.03 -15.54 1.73
C ALA A 115 49.38 -14.34 1.00
N ASP A 116 48.60 -13.58 1.77
CA ASP A 116 48.56 -12.11 1.90
C ASP A 116 48.99 -11.17 0.75
N LYS A 117 48.10 -10.24 0.38
CA LYS A 117 48.40 -8.80 0.21
C LYS A 117 47.13 -8.00 -0.11
N GLY A 118 46.82 -7.04 0.73
CA GLY A 118 45.88 -5.96 0.43
C GLY A 118 46.46 -4.99 -0.60
N GLU A 119 45.58 -4.40 -1.41
CA GLU A 119 45.87 -3.14 -2.11
C GLU A 119 44.57 -2.45 -2.50
N GLU A 120 44.46 -1.22 -2.02
CA GLU A 120 43.47 -0.18 -2.31
C GLU A 120 43.80 0.44 -3.68
N SER A 121 42.80 0.72 -4.52
CA SER A 121 42.98 1.65 -5.65
C SER A 121 41.63 2.19 -6.12
N ASP A 122 41.46 3.47 -5.81
CA ASP A 122 40.70 4.54 -6.45
C ASP A 122 40.05 4.26 -7.82
N GLY A 123 38.81 4.72 -7.93
CA GLY A 123 38.06 4.82 -9.17
C GLY A 123 36.90 5.78 -9.03
N SER A 124 37.24 7.05 -8.76
CA SER A 124 36.39 8.23 -8.96
C SER A 124 35.58 8.13 -10.27
N GLY A 125 34.28 8.34 -10.16
CA GLY A 125 33.33 8.32 -11.27
C GLY A 125 32.09 9.13 -10.91
N SER A 126 32.30 10.43 -10.75
CA SER A 126 31.25 11.44 -10.69
C SER A 126 30.45 11.42 -11.99
N ASP A 127 29.13 11.21 -11.87
CA ASP A 127 28.17 11.57 -12.91
C ASP A 127 26.90 12.02 -12.19
N GLU A 128 26.91 13.30 -11.82
CA GLU A 128 25.79 14.08 -11.29
C GLU A 128 24.79 14.29 -12.42
N GLY A 129 23.76 13.44 -12.47
CA GLY A 129 22.57 13.64 -13.29
C GLY A 129 21.38 13.90 -12.39
N GLN A 130 21.27 15.11 -11.85
CA GLN A 130 20.06 15.57 -11.16
C GLN A 130 18.88 15.55 -12.13
N PRO A 131 17.76 14.85 -11.84
CA PRO A 131 16.52 15.09 -12.56
C PRO A 131 15.94 16.42 -12.10
N ALA A 132 15.78 17.36 -13.04
CA ALA A 132 15.06 18.60 -12.83
C ALA A 132 13.64 18.31 -12.31
N LEU A 133 13.29 18.91 -11.18
CA LEU A 133 11.94 19.02 -10.68
C LEU A 133 11.34 20.28 -11.33
N ASP A 134 10.37 20.11 -12.22
CA ASP A 134 9.34 21.10 -12.54
C ASP A 134 8.07 20.74 -11.76
#